data_AF-A0A7M6DQ45-F1
#
_entry.id   AF-A0A7M6DQ45-F1
#
_cell.length_a   1.000
_cell.length_b   1.000
_cell.length_c   1.000
_cell.angle_alpha   90.00
_cell.angle_beta   90.00
_cell.angle_gamma   90.00
#
_symmetry.space_group_name_H-M   'P 1'
#
loop_
_entity.id
_entity.type
_entity.pdbx_description
1 polymer ?
#
loop_
_entity_poly.entity_id
_entity_poly.type
_entity_poly.pdbx_seq_one_letter_code
_entity_poly.pdbx_strand_id
1 'polypeptide(L)'
;MCGDFTTIARHGAPDIVRSDNGTNFVSETVQNFALSQNIAWKFSIEAAPWMGGFWERLVQSVKRPLRKVLSNSTLRFNELLTVLMEIEVMINNRPLTYVYPEMEEALTPNHLIFGRRINMVAEKLGERTAQVEKRVQYLETLLEHFWNRWNKEYLTELREHYQQKYMKRRPIAKVNDIVLIMDDKLARSKWRVGIIEKLIPSKD
;
A
#
# COMPACT_ATOMS: atom_id res chain seq x y z
N MET A 1 13.64 11.15 -15.28
CA MET A 1 14.79 10.25 -15.46
C MET A 1 15.31 9.59 -14.17
N CYS A 2 15.21 10.17 -12.96
CA CYS A 2 15.75 9.52 -11.74
C CYS A 2 14.80 8.49 -11.07
N GLY A 3 13.50 8.51 -11.40
CA GLY A 3 12.52 7.60 -10.78
C GLY A 3 12.59 6.15 -11.27
N ASP A 4 12.88 5.94 -12.56
CA ASP A 4 12.67 4.65 -13.22
C ASP A 4 13.72 3.59 -12.84
N PHE A 5 14.98 4.00 -12.64
CA PHE A 5 16.06 3.10 -12.21
C PHE A 5 15.85 2.55 -10.80
N THR A 6 15.25 3.34 -9.91
CA THR A 6 15.09 2.91 -8.51
C THR A 6 14.05 1.81 -8.33
N THR A 7 13.06 1.73 -9.23
CA THR A 7 12.03 0.68 -9.17
C THR A 7 12.61 -0.66 -9.61
N ILE A 8 13.35 -0.70 -10.73
CA ILE A 8 14.00 -1.91 -11.24
C ILE A 8 15.06 -2.40 -10.24
N ALA A 9 15.83 -1.50 -9.65
CA ALA A 9 16.83 -1.87 -8.64
C ALA A 9 16.20 -2.48 -7.37
N ARG A 10 14.97 -2.09 -7.01
CA ARG A 10 14.29 -2.57 -5.80
C ARG A 10 13.48 -3.84 -6.03
N HIS A 11 12.81 -3.97 -7.17
CA HIS A 11 11.84 -5.04 -7.42
C HIS A 11 12.26 -6.01 -8.53
N GLY A 12 13.37 -5.74 -9.21
CA GLY A 12 13.76 -6.44 -10.42
C GLY A 12 13.16 -5.83 -11.68
N ALA A 13 13.69 -6.23 -12.84
CA ALA A 13 13.19 -5.80 -14.13
C ALA A 13 11.89 -6.55 -14.47
N PRO A 14 10.78 -5.85 -14.73
CA PRO A 14 9.53 -6.50 -15.13
C PRO A 14 9.57 -6.91 -16.60
N ASP A 15 8.89 -7.99 -16.97
CA ASP A 15 8.74 -8.38 -18.38
C ASP A 15 7.84 -7.41 -19.15
N ILE A 16 6.85 -6.80 -18.46
CA ILE A 16 5.83 -5.94 -19.07
C ILE A 16 5.59 -4.72 -18.19
N VAL A 17 5.65 -3.54 -18.80
CA VAL A 17 5.18 -2.28 -18.18
C VAL A 17 3.93 -1.78 -18.89
N ARG A 18 2.97 -1.29 -18.13
CA ARG A 18 1.76 -0.65 -18.66
C ARG A 18 1.67 0.81 -18.21
N SER A 19 1.41 1.72 -19.14
CA SER A 19 1.24 3.15 -18.86
C SER A 19 0.15 3.77 -19.72
N ASP A 20 -0.22 5.01 -19.39
CA ASP A 20 -0.96 5.87 -20.30
C ASP A 20 -0.05 6.42 -21.42
N ASN A 21 -0.66 7.12 -22.38
CA ASN A 21 0.03 7.81 -23.48
C ASN A 21 0.66 9.14 -23.03
N GLY A 22 1.04 9.28 -21.75
CA GLY A 22 1.70 10.47 -21.25
C GLY A 22 3.00 10.74 -22.00
N THR A 23 3.25 12.01 -22.35
CA THR A 23 4.39 12.43 -23.18
C THR A 23 5.75 11.96 -22.64
N ASN A 24 5.89 11.87 -21.32
CA ASN A 24 7.11 11.35 -20.68
C ASN A 24 7.36 9.86 -20.99
N PHE A 25 6.30 9.05 -21.09
CA PHE A 25 6.39 7.60 -21.33
C PHE A 25 6.56 7.27 -22.82
N VAL A 26 6.04 8.13 -23.70
CA VAL A 26 6.18 8.00 -25.17
C VAL A 26 7.57 8.47 -25.65
N SER A 27 8.36 9.10 -24.78
CA SER A 27 9.70 9.59 -25.16
C SER A 27 10.62 8.47 -25.66
N GLU A 28 11.39 8.77 -26.70
CA GLU A 28 12.33 7.83 -27.32
C GLU A 28 13.34 7.27 -26.30
N THR A 29 13.79 8.11 -25.35
CA THR A 29 14.70 7.69 -24.28
C THR A 29 14.13 6.56 -23.44
N VAL A 30 12.85 6.64 -23.05
CA VAL A 30 12.20 5.61 -22.22
C VAL A 30 11.95 4.34 -23.03
N GLN A 31 11.53 4.48 -24.28
CA GLN A 31 11.31 3.34 -25.17
C GLN A 31 12.61 2.58 -25.47
N ASN A 32 13.70 3.30 -25.78
CA ASN A 32 15.02 2.70 -26.00
C ASN A 32 15.56 2.03 -24.73
N PHE A 33 15.34 2.63 -23.56
CA PHE A 33 15.69 2.00 -22.29
C PHE A 33 14.91 0.69 -22.07
N ALA A 34 13.59 0.70 -22.26
CA ALA A 34 12.75 -0.48 -22.11
C ALA A 34 13.19 -1.60 -23.05
N LEU A 35 13.49 -1.28 -24.32
CA LEU A 35 14.04 -2.23 -25.28
C LEU A 35 15.39 -2.80 -24.83
N SER A 36 16.30 -1.96 -24.30
CA SER A 36 17.61 -2.41 -23.81
C SER A 36 17.52 -3.39 -22.63
N GLN A 37 16.44 -3.30 -21.85
CA GLN A 37 16.17 -4.14 -20.69
C GLN A 37 15.23 -5.31 -21.00
N ASN A 38 14.88 -5.55 -22.28
CA ASN A 38 13.89 -6.55 -22.71
C ASN A 38 12.51 -6.39 -22.05
N ILE A 39 12.11 -5.14 -21.76
CA ILE A 39 10.82 -4.80 -21.15
C ILE A 39 9.81 -4.50 -22.25
N ALA A 40 8.71 -5.25 -22.30
CA ALA A 40 7.62 -4.97 -23.22
C ALA A 40 6.75 -3.81 -22.68
N TRP A 41 6.85 -2.63 -23.28
CA TRP A 41 6.02 -1.49 -22.91
C TRP A 41 4.66 -1.52 -23.64
N LYS A 42 3.56 -1.50 -22.89
CA LYS A 42 2.19 -1.56 -23.41
C LYS A 42 1.40 -0.33 -22.99
N PHE A 43 0.95 0.43 -23.97
CA PHE A 43 0.12 1.60 -23.72
C PHE A 43 -1.36 1.22 -23.54
N SER A 44 -2.06 1.95 -22.68
CA SER A 44 -3.51 1.82 -22.53
C SER A 44 -4.21 2.28 -23.80
N ILE A 45 -5.23 1.53 -24.22
CA ILE A 45 -6.11 1.94 -25.33
C ILE A 45 -6.89 3.18 -24.88
N GLU A 46 -6.94 4.23 -25.72
CA GLU A 46 -7.63 5.50 -25.42
C GLU A 46 -9.12 5.29 -25.06
N ALA A 47 -9.74 4.25 -25.60
CA ALA A 47 -11.12 3.87 -25.33
C ALA A 47 -11.32 3.04 -24.03
N ALA A 48 -10.26 2.77 -23.25
CA ALA A 48 -10.31 1.92 -22.05
C ALA A 48 -9.88 2.63 -20.76
N PRO A 49 -10.49 3.77 -20.38
CA PRO A 49 -10.10 4.56 -19.20
C PRO A 49 -10.26 3.79 -17.87
N TRP A 50 -11.10 2.75 -17.82
CA TRP A 50 -11.29 1.92 -16.62
C TRP A 50 -10.02 1.15 -16.23
N MET A 51 -9.12 0.87 -17.18
CA MET A 51 -7.82 0.24 -16.88
C MET A 51 -7.05 1.16 -15.93
N GLY A 52 -6.96 2.44 -16.30
CA GLY A 52 -6.48 3.59 -15.51
C GLY A 52 -6.94 3.61 -14.07
N GLY A 53 -8.25 3.49 -13.91
CA GLY A 53 -8.92 3.81 -12.66
C GLY A 53 -8.51 2.94 -11.47
N PHE A 54 -7.97 1.73 -11.65
CA PHE A 54 -7.53 0.92 -10.51
C PHE A 54 -6.26 1.49 -9.87
N TRP A 55 -5.20 1.72 -10.66
CA TRP A 55 -3.95 2.26 -10.12
C TRP A 55 -4.10 3.72 -9.69
N GLU A 56 -4.92 4.51 -10.38
CA GLU A 56 -5.21 5.89 -9.97
C GLU A 56 -5.88 5.95 -8.59
N ARG A 57 -6.88 5.09 -8.33
CA ARG A 57 -7.52 4.99 -7.01
C ARG A 57 -6.53 4.54 -5.95
N LEU A 58 -5.69 3.55 -6.24
CA LEU A 58 -4.66 3.11 -5.31
C LEU A 58 -3.70 4.26 -4.98
N VAL A 59 -3.19 4.97 -5.98
CA VAL A 59 -2.31 6.14 -5.81
C VAL A 59 -3.02 7.25 -5.02
N GLN A 60 -4.30 7.49 -5.29
CA GLN A 60 -5.09 8.49 -4.58
C GLN A 60 -5.27 8.13 -3.10
N SER A 61 -5.51 6.86 -2.79
CA SER A 61 -5.65 6.37 -1.41
C SER A 61 -4.41 6.69 -0.56
N VAL A 62 -3.23 6.74 -1.18
CA VAL A 62 -1.97 7.05 -0.50
C VAL A 62 -1.70 8.55 -0.48
N LYS A 63 -1.87 9.23 -1.63
CA LYS A 63 -1.58 10.67 -1.76
C LYS A 63 -2.44 11.55 -0.85
N ARG A 64 -3.71 11.20 -0.66
CA ARG A 64 -4.64 11.97 0.18
C ARG A 64 -4.17 12.06 1.65
N PRO A 65 -3.94 10.95 2.38
CA PRO A 65 -3.43 10.99 3.74
C PRO A 65 -2.02 11.56 3.81
N LEU A 66 -1.15 11.23 2.84
CA LEU A 66 0.21 11.76 2.80
C LEU A 66 0.24 13.29 2.75
N ARG A 67 -0.56 13.92 1.87
CA ARG A 67 -0.66 15.38 1.78
C ARG A 67 -1.14 16.01 3.09
N LYS A 68 -2.13 15.41 3.75
CA LYS A 68 -2.68 15.92 5.01
C LYS A 68 -1.69 15.82 6.16
N VAL A 69 -0.88 14.76 6.20
CA VAL A 69 0.14 14.58 7.24
C VAL A 69 1.35 15.47 7.00
N LEU A 70 1.77 15.61 5.75
CA LEU A 70 2.97 16.35 5.41
C LEU A 70 2.76 17.86 5.20
N SER A 71 1.52 18.36 5.11
CA SER A 71 1.24 19.75 4.73
C SER A 71 1.94 20.81 5.60
N ASN A 72 2.09 20.54 6.90
CA ASN A 72 2.74 21.42 7.86
C ASN A 72 4.09 20.87 8.36
N SER A 73 4.62 19.85 7.68
CA SER A 73 5.88 19.19 8.05
C SER A 73 7.04 19.75 7.23
N THR A 74 8.21 19.85 7.87
CA THR A 74 9.46 20.21 7.18
C THR A 74 10.39 19.01 7.24
N LEU A 75 10.61 18.36 6.10
CA LEU A 75 11.46 17.18 5.95
C LEU A 75 12.62 17.48 5.01
N ARG A 76 13.81 16.99 5.34
CA ARG A 76 14.94 16.93 4.42
C ARG A 76 14.68 15.85 3.37
N PHE A 77 15.37 15.93 2.24
CA PHE A 77 15.23 14.96 1.16
C PHE A 77 15.37 13.50 1.64
N ASN A 78 16.42 13.19 2.40
CA ASN A 78 16.65 11.83 2.92
C ASN A 78 15.54 11.38 3.90
N GLU A 79 15.02 12.29 4.71
CA GLU A 79 13.97 11.97 5.67
C GLU A 79 12.63 11.72 4.97
N LEU A 80 12.31 12.53 3.95
CA LEU A 80 11.16 12.30 3.10
C LEU A 80 11.29 10.94 2.39
N LEU A 81 12.47 10.63 1.85
CA LEU A 81 12.72 9.35 1.20
C LEU A 81 12.50 8.19 2.18
N THR A 82 13.03 8.27 3.40
CA THR A 82 12.80 7.26 4.46
C THR A 82 11.32 7.12 4.79
N VAL A 83 10.61 8.23 5.01
CA VAL A 83 9.17 8.21 5.30
C VAL A 83 8.39 7.55 4.16
N LEU A 84 8.72 7.86 2.90
CA LEU A 84 8.06 7.26 1.74
C LEU A 84 8.34 5.77 1.60
N MET A 85 9.57 5.32 1.84
CA MET A 85 9.93 3.90 1.84
C MET A 85 9.20 3.16 2.96
N GLU A 86 9.07 3.77 4.14
CA GLU A 86 8.31 3.15 5.22
C GLU A 86 6.83 3.01 4.88
N ILE A 87 6.24 4.06 4.32
CA ILE A 87 4.85 4.05 3.84
C ILE A 87 4.65 2.99 2.75
N GLU A 88 5.58 2.86 1.80
CA GLU A 88 5.55 1.83 0.76
C GLU A 88 5.44 0.43 1.37
N VAL A 89 6.30 0.12 2.34
CA VAL A 89 6.27 -1.19 3.02
C VAL A 89 4.97 -1.37 3.81
N MET A 90 4.47 -0.35 4.51
CA MET A 90 3.19 -0.41 5.23
C MET A 90 2.02 -0.79 4.32
N ILE A 91 1.92 -0.11 3.17
CA ILE A 91 0.86 -0.33 2.19
C ILE A 91 1.01 -1.70 1.53
N ASN A 92 2.24 -2.13 1.24
CA ASN A 92 2.51 -3.41 0.59
C ASN A 92 2.50 -4.61 1.56
N ASN A 93 2.43 -4.37 2.87
CA ASN A 93 2.12 -5.37 3.88
C ASN A 93 0.61 -5.52 4.13
N ARG A 94 -0.24 -4.81 3.40
CA ARG A 94 -1.70 -4.97 3.53
C ARG A 94 -2.15 -6.38 3.13
N PRO A 95 -3.06 -7.00 3.88
CA PRO A 95 -3.62 -8.30 3.54
C PRO A 95 -4.49 -8.15 2.29
N LEU A 96 -4.25 -9.01 1.29
CA LEU A 96 -5.08 -9.14 0.09
C LEU A 96 -6.13 -10.22 0.29
N THR A 97 -5.69 -11.40 0.71
CA THR A 97 -6.54 -12.58 0.90
C THR A 97 -5.84 -13.59 1.80
N TYR A 98 -6.62 -14.51 2.36
CA TYR A 98 -6.13 -15.66 3.08
C TYR A 98 -6.25 -16.87 2.17
N VAL A 99 -5.15 -17.61 2.00
CA VAL A 99 -5.12 -18.73 1.05
C VAL A 99 -5.72 -20.00 1.68
N TYR A 100 -5.38 -20.28 2.95
CA TYR A 100 -5.87 -21.43 3.70
C TYR A 100 -6.12 -21.05 5.17
N PRO A 101 -7.11 -21.66 5.86
CA PRO A 101 -7.39 -21.40 7.28
C PRO A 101 -6.19 -21.64 8.20
N GLU A 102 -5.28 -22.53 7.81
CA GLU A 102 -4.08 -22.91 8.58
C GLU A 102 -2.90 -21.94 8.38
N MET A 103 -2.98 -21.01 7.42
CA MET A 103 -1.92 -20.01 7.26
C MET A 103 -1.98 -18.98 8.39
N GLU A 104 -0.87 -18.85 9.13
CA GLU A 104 -0.69 -17.83 10.17
C GLU A 104 -0.70 -16.41 9.61
N GLU A 105 -0.41 -16.23 8.31
CA GLU A 105 -0.30 -14.93 7.68
C GLU A 105 -1.10 -14.81 6.38
N ALA A 106 -1.78 -13.65 6.21
CA ALA A 106 -2.43 -13.31 4.95
C ALA A 106 -1.43 -13.12 3.81
N LEU A 107 -1.84 -13.43 2.59
CA LEU A 107 -1.12 -13.04 1.39
C LEU A 107 -1.14 -11.51 1.26
N THR A 108 0.02 -10.90 1.02
CA THR A 108 0.20 -9.45 0.88
C THR A 108 0.87 -9.13 -0.45
N PRO A 109 0.84 -7.88 -0.94
CA PRO A 109 1.63 -7.49 -2.10
C PRO A 109 3.13 -7.81 -1.95
N ASN A 110 3.71 -7.62 -0.76
CA ASN A 110 5.11 -7.97 -0.51
C ASN A 110 5.38 -9.47 -0.65
N HIS A 111 4.42 -10.35 -0.31
CA HIS A 111 4.56 -11.78 -0.63
C HIS A 111 4.61 -12.04 -2.13
N LEU A 112 3.82 -11.33 -2.92
CA LEU A 112 3.82 -11.49 -4.38
C LEU A 112 5.11 -10.97 -5.02
N ILE A 113 5.69 -9.90 -4.48
CA ILE A 113 6.89 -9.27 -5.03
C ILE A 113 8.16 -9.96 -4.54
N PHE A 114 8.25 -10.28 -3.25
CA PHE A 114 9.47 -10.73 -2.58
C PHE A 114 9.39 -12.14 -1.99
N GLY A 115 8.23 -12.81 -2.08
CA GLY A 115 8.00 -14.12 -1.46
C GLY A 115 7.82 -14.11 0.06
N ARG A 116 7.87 -12.94 0.71
CA ARG A 116 7.76 -12.78 2.17
C ARG A 116 7.23 -11.40 2.57
N ARG A 117 6.70 -11.29 3.79
CA ARG A 117 6.47 -9.99 4.43
C ARG A 117 7.80 -9.26 4.64
N ILE A 118 7.82 -7.95 4.40
CA ILE A 118 8.94 -7.09 4.77
C ILE A 118 8.68 -6.51 6.15
N ASN A 119 9.54 -6.84 7.12
CA ASN A 119 9.46 -6.25 8.47
C ASN A 119 10.33 -5.00 8.55
N MET A 120 9.73 -3.89 8.98
CA MET A 120 10.46 -2.66 9.27
C MET A 120 10.81 -2.65 10.76
N VAL A 121 11.86 -3.38 11.13
CA VAL A 121 12.47 -3.21 12.44
C VAL A 121 13.78 -2.48 12.21
N ALA A 122 13.78 -1.17 12.42
CA ALA A 122 15.03 -0.46 12.58
C ALA A 122 15.58 -0.84 13.95
N GLU A 123 16.63 -1.66 13.99
CA GLU A 123 17.38 -1.84 15.22
C GLU A 123 17.88 -0.48 15.72
N LYS A 124 17.75 -0.24 17.03
CA LYS A 124 18.33 0.95 17.64
C LYS A 124 19.85 0.83 17.59
N LEU A 125 20.44 1.34 16.52
CA LEU A 125 21.89 1.42 16.37
C LEU A 125 22.44 2.48 17.33
N GLY A 126 23.00 2.01 18.44
CA GLY A 126 23.84 2.79 19.37
C GLY A 126 23.12 3.91 20.14
N GLU A 127 23.91 4.61 20.95
CA GLU A 127 23.45 5.81 21.65
C GLU A 127 23.27 6.96 20.65
N ARG A 128 22.08 7.54 20.63
CA ARG A 128 21.76 8.72 19.82
C ARG A 128 21.87 9.97 20.68
N THR A 129 22.35 11.07 20.10
CA THR A 129 22.25 12.36 20.77
C THR A 129 20.78 12.75 20.95
N ALA A 130 20.46 13.55 21.98
CA ALA A 130 19.09 13.97 22.26
C ALA A 130 18.41 14.67 21.07
N GLN A 131 19.19 15.38 20.23
CA GLN A 131 18.68 16.03 19.03
C GLN A 131 18.27 15.02 17.94
N VAL A 132 19.10 14.00 17.71
CA VAL A 132 18.80 12.93 16.74
C VAL A 132 17.57 12.13 17.20
N GLU A 133 17.50 11.82 18.49
CA GLU A 133 16.36 11.11 19.07
C GLU A 133 15.05 11.88 18.88
N LYS A 134 15.04 13.19 19.17
CA LYS A 134 13.88 14.06 18.90
C LYS A 134 13.49 14.06 17.43
N ARG A 135 14.46 14.06 16.51
CA ARG A 135 14.18 14.07 15.07
C ARG A 135 13.59 12.73 14.62
N VAL A 136 14.10 11.61 15.13
CA VAL A 136 13.54 10.29 14.84
C VAL A 136 12.13 10.17 15.39
N GLN A 137 11.88 10.58 16.62
CA GLN A 137 10.53 10.59 17.22
C GLN A 137 9.55 11.42 16.40
N TYR A 138 9.99 12.54 15.83
CA TYR A 138 9.19 13.34 14.92
C TYR A 138 8.82 12.56 13.64
N LEU A 139 9.76 11.85 13.01
CA LEU A 139 9.47 11.05 11.82
C LEU A 139 8.52 9.87 12.14
N GLU A 140 8.73 9.18 13.26
CA GLU A 140 7.84 8.13 13.75
C GLU A 140 6.42 8.66 13.99
N THR A 141 6.30 9.87 14.55
CA THR A 141 5.00 10.53 14.76
C THR A 141 4.28 10.81 13.43
N LEU A 142 4.99 11.27 12.40
CA LEU A 142 4.40 11.47 11.07
C LEU A 142 3.90 10.14 10.47
N LEU A 143 4.68 9.08 10.63
CA LEU A 143 4.34 7.76 10.12
C LEU A 143 3.14 7.16 10.85
N GLU A 144 3.05 7.34 12.16
CA GLU A 144 1.89 6.97 12.97
C GLU A 144 0.63 7.74 12.53
N HIS A 145 0.73 9.06 12.36
CA HIS A 145 -0.36 9.88 11.85
C HIS A 145 -0.81 9.45 10.45
N PHE A 146 0.14 9.11 9.58
CA PHE A 146 -0.16 8.57 8.25
C PHE A 146 -0.89 7.25 8.35
N TRP A 147 -0.37 6.30 9.13
CA TRP A 147 -0.94 4.97 9.30
C TRP A 147 -2.38 5.04 9.79
N ASN A 148 -2.62 5.76 10.89
CA ASN A 148 -3.95 5.86 11.50
C ASN A 148 -4.97 6.46 10.54
N ARG A 149 -4.57 7.47 9.77
CA ARG A 149 -5.45 8.08 8.77
C ARG A 149 -5.67 7.16 7.58
N TRP A 150 -4.60 6.62 7.00
CA TRP A 150 -4.68 5.79 5.79
C TRP A 150 -5.45 4.49 6.08
N ASN A 151 -5.18 3.81 7.20
CA ASN A 151 -5.89 2.58 7.58
C ASN A 151 -7.40 2.83 7.71
N LYS A 152 -7.79 3.92 8.39
CA LYS A 152 -9.19 4.29 8.53
C LYS A 152 -9.85 4.65 7.20
N GLU A 153 -9.21 5.50 6.40
CA GLU A 153 -9.73 5.91 5.08
C GLU A 153 -9.85 4.68 4.16
N TYR A 154 -8.82 3.82 4.10
CA TYR A 154 -8.78 2.62 3.26
C TYR A 154 -9.82 1.56 3.65
N LEU A 155 -9.94 1.21 4.93
CA LEU A 155 -10.92 0.23 5.39
C LEU A 155 -12.35 0.73 5.20
N THR A 156 -12.58 2.04 5.33
CA THR A 156 -13.89 2.65 5.02
C THR A 156 -14.20 2.54 3.53
N GLU A 157 -13.25 2.88 2.64
CA GLU A 157 -13.42 2.72 1.19
C GLU A 157 -13.69 1.25 0.80
N LEU A 158 -12.99 0.29 1.41
CA LEU A 158 -13.24 -1.15 1.20
C LEU A 158 -14.66 -1.55 1.62
N ARG A 159 -15.11 -1.09 2.80
CA ARG A 159 -16.47 -1.36 3.30
C ARG A 159 -17.52 -0.78 2.37
N GLU A 160 -17.38 0.46 1.95
CA GLU A 160 -18.31 1.12 1.03
C GLU A 160 -18.37 0.40 -0.32
N HIS A 161 -17.20 0.02 -0.88
CA HIS A 161 -17.15 -0.74 -2.12
C HIS A 161 -17.82 -2.11 -2.00
N TYR A 162 -17.55 -2.82 -0.90
CA TYR A 162 -18.20 -4.09 -0.59
C TYR A 162 -19.72 -3.94 -0.50
N GLN A 163 -20.20 -2.93 0.25
CA GLN A 163 -21.62 -2.65 0.37
C GLN A 163 -22.26 -2.34 -0.99
N GLN A 164 -21.67 -1.43 -1.78
CA GLN A 164 -22.21 -1.09 -3.11
C GLN A 164 -22.30 -2.28 -4.05
N LYS A 165 -21.26 -3.14 -4.08
CA LYS A 165 -21.20 -4.30 -4.97
C LYS A 165 -22.14 -5.42 -4.55
N TYR A 166 -22.34 -5.61 -3.24
CA TYR A 166 -22.99 -6.82 -2.73
C TYR A 166 -24.31 -6.59 -1.97
N MET A 167 -24.73 -5.35 -1.67
CA MET A 167 -26.01 -5.05 -0.99
C MET A 167 -27.25 -5.54 -1.75
N LYS A 168 -27.18 -5.73 -3.08
CA LYS A 168 -28.27 -6.37 -3.85
C LYS A 168 -28.46 -7.87 -3.52
N ARG A 169 -27.52 -8.49 -2.78
CA ARG A 169 -27.50 -9.94 -2.51
C ARG A 169 -27.43 -10.33 -1.02
N ARG A 170 -27.44 -9.37 -0.07
CA ARG A 170 -27.20 -9.60 1.38
C ARG A 170 -26.14 -10.67 1.63
N PRO A 171 -24.84 -10.38 1.51
CA PRO A 171 -23.83 -11.36 1.87
C PRO A 171 -23.82 -11.41 3.38
N ILE A 172 -24.50 -12.42 3.91
CA ILE A 172 -24.35 -12.81 5.29
C ILE A 172 -22.94 -13.38 5.35
N ALA A 173 -22.04 -12.65 6.02
CA ALA A 173 -20.73 -13.20 6.38
C ALA A 173 -20.96 -14.57 7.01
N LYS A 174 -20.19 -15.58 6.63
CA LYS A 174 -20.42 -16.96 7.03
C LYS A 174 -19.51 -17.33 8.18
N VAL A 175 -19.93 -18.34 8.93
CA VAL A 175 -19.02 -19.03 9.84
C VAL A 175 -17.82 -19.51 9.03
N ASN A 176 -16.61 -19.34 9.58
CA ASN A 176 -15.31 -19.57 8.98
C ASN A 176 -14.85 -18.54 7.93
N ASP A 177 -15.61 -17.47 7.66
CA ASP A 177 -15.07 -16.37 6.87
C ASP A 177 -13.99 -15.63 7.67
N ILE A 178 -12.89 -15.29 7.00
CA ILE A 178 -11.81 -14.49 7.57
C ILE A 178 -12.12 -13.02 7.29
N VAL A 179 -12.16 -12.21 8.35
CA VAL A 179 -12.55 -10.80 8.29
C VAL A 179 -11.45 -9.89 8.80
N LEU A 180 -11.36 -8.71 8.20
CA LEU A 180 -10.54 -7.61 8.71
C LEU A 180 -11.27 -6.89 9.82
N ILE A 181 -10.59 -6.71 10.95
CA ILE A 181 -11.13 -6.01 12.11
C ILE A 181 -10.56 -4.60 12.11
N MET A 182 -11.45 -3.62 11.97
CA MET A 182 -11.12 -2.21 12.15
C MET A 182 -10.98 -1.94 13.65
N ASP A 183 -9.77 -1.61 14.09
CA ASP A 183 -9.47 -1.30 15.49
C ASP A 183 -8.51 -0.10 15.53
N ASP A 184 -9.00 1.01 16.06
CA ASP A 184 -8.28 2.29 16.15
C ASP A 184 -7.06 2.22 17.09
N LYS A 185 -6.88 1.14 17.84
CA LYS A 185 -5.77 0.96 18.79
C LYS A 185 -4.65 0.04 18.29
N LEU A 186 -4.72 -0.41 17.02
CA LEU A 186 -3.69 -1.29 16.47
C LEU A 186 -2.38 -0.56 16.27
N ALA A 187 -1.28 -1.22 16.65
CA ALA A 187 0.06 -0.72 16.36
C ALA A 187 0.29 -0.56 14.85
N ARG A 188 1.13 0.42 14.49
CA ARG A 188 1.59 0.70 13.12
C ARG A 188 1.95 -0.57 12.35
N SER A 189 1.53 -0.64 11.08
CA SER A 189 1.81 -1.75 10.16
C SER A 189 1.19 -3.10 10.55
N LYS A 190 0.31 -3.17 11.56
CA LYS A 190 -0.39 -4.40 11.93
C LYS A 190 -1.82 -4.40 11.44
N TRP A 191 -2.23 -5.54 10.89
CA TRP A 191 -3.60 -5.78 10.46
C TRP A 191 -4.22 -6.80 11.39
N ARG A 192 -5.33 -6.43 12.03
CA ARG A 192 -6.08 -7.37 12.86
C ARG A 192 -7.06 -8.13 11.99
N VAL A 193 -7.04 -9.44 12.17
CA VAL A 193 -7.98 -10.35 11.54
C VAL A 193 -8.63 -11.25 12.56
N GLY A 194 -9.81 -11.72 12.20
CA GLY A 194 -10.53 -12.72 12.96
C GLY A 194 -11.22 -13.71 12.03
N ILE A 195 -11.57 -14.85 12.59
CA ILE A 195 -12.42 -15.85 11.96
C ILE A 195 -13.80 -15.73 12.59
N ILE A 196 -14.85 -15.76 11.78
CA ILE A 196 -16.22 -15.77 12.31
C ILE A 196 -16.50 -17.17 12.87
N GLU A 197 -16.54 -17.31 14.19
CA GLU A 197 -16.91 -18.57 14.84
C GLU A 197 -18.43 -18.80 14.84
N LYS A 198 -19.21 -17.73 15.03
CA LYS A 198 -20.67 -17.81 15.15
C LYS A 198 -21.34 -16.53 14.67
N LEU A 199 -22.48 -16.69 14.01
CA LEU A 199 -23.37 -15.58 13.67
C LEU A 199 -24.45 -15.46 14.73
N ILE A 200 -24.67 -14.24 15.21
CA ILE A 200 -25.76 -13.92 16.12
C ILE A 200 -26.85 -13.23 15.29
N PRO A 201 -27.98 -13.91 14.99
CA PRO A 201 -29.07 -13.27 14.28
C PRO A 201 -29.77 -12.26 15.19
N SER A 202 -29.77 -10.98 14.81
CA SER A 202 -30.66 -9.96 15.39
C SER A 202 -31.92 -9.81 14.53
N LYS A 203 -33.00 -9.33 15.15
CA LYS A 203 -34.30 -9.06 14.49
C LYS A 203 -34.43 -7.65 13.94
N ASP A 204 -33.36 -6.84 13.98
CA ASP A 204 -33.36 -5.46 13.47
C ASP A 204 -33.38 -5.38 11.93
#